data_AF-A0A7S1BGD3-F1
#
_entry.id   AF-A0A7S1BGD3-F1
#
_cell.length_a   1.000
_cell.length_b   1.000
_cell.length_c   1.000
_cell.angle_alpha   90.00
_cell.angle_beta   90.00
_cell.angle_gamma   90.00
#
_symmetry.space_group_name_H-M   'P 1'
#
loop_
_entity.id
_entity.type
_entity.pdbx_description
1 polymer ?
#
loop_
_entity_poly.entity_id
_entity_poly.type
_entity_poly.pdbx_seq_one_letter_code
_entity_poly.pdbx_strand_id
1 'polypeptide(L)'
;HIYIKYFTIYIMVRSLSLLCTAAVLGASSAFGVLPSSASVNGRTAPFVSTTSLEMAAGPLVKCNVNEGEPIEMALRRFKREVNKSGHLMELRHRRHFENSVEKKKRKIVQARNRKRFERM
;
A
#
# COMPACT_ATOMS: atom_id res chain seq x y z
N HIS A 1 17.29 13.62 23.20
CA HIS A 1 16.02 13.99 23.86
C HIS A 1 14.79 13.88 22.94
N ILE A 2 14.84 14.40 21.71
CA ILE A 2 13.69 14.39 20.77
C ILE A 2 13.33 12.96 20.30
N TYR A 3 14.32 12.15 19.92
CA TYR A 3 14.11 10.76 19.46
C TYR A 3 13.44 9.85 20.51
N ILE A 4 13.76 10.04 21.79
CA ILE A 4 13.17 9.28 22.90
C ILE A 4 11.67 9.58 23.01
N LYS A 5 11.28 10.85 22.88
CA LYS A 5 9.86 11.25 22.90
C LYS A 5 9.09 10.66 21.71
N TYR A 6 9.68 10.63 20.52
CA TYR A 6 9.06 10.02 19.33
C TYR A 6 8.93 8.50 19.45
N PHE A 7 9.92 7.83 20.02
CA PHE A 7 9.88 6.39 20.28
C PHE A 7 8.77 6.04 21.28
N THR A 8 8.64 6.80 22.37
CA THR A 8 7.56 6.62 23.35
C THR A 8 6.18 6.88 22.74
N ILE A 9 6.00 7.96 21.96
CA ILE A 9 4.72 8.27 21.31
C ILE A 9 4.34 7.18 20.30
N TYR A 10 5.30 6.68 19.51
CA TYR A 10 5.05 5.59 18.56
C TYR A 10 4.64 4.29 19.24
N ILE A 11 5.31 3.92 20.35
CA ILE A 11 4.98 2.73 21.14
C ILE A 11 3.57 2.84 21.74
N MET A 12 3.20 4.00 22.28
CA MET A 12 1.88 4.23 22.87
C MET A 12 0.75 4.17 21.83
N VAL A 13 0.93 4.78 20.66
CA VAL A 13 -0.10 4.76 19.60
C VAL A 13 -0.24 3.35 19.00
N ARG A 14 0.88 2.60 18.90
CA ARG A 14 0.87 1.22 18.39
C ARG A 14 0.24 0.25 19.39
N SER A 15 0.50 0.38 20.69
CA SER A 15 -0.15 -0.44 21.72
C SER A 15 -1.64 -0.15 21.84
N LEU A 16 -2.05 1.12 21.78
CA LEU A 16 -3.46 1.52 21.79
C LEU A 16 -4.22 0.99 20.56
N SER A 17 -3.60 1.06 19.38
CA SER A 17 -4.16 0.47 18.16
C SER A 17 -4.29 -1.05 18.26
N LEU A 18 -3.28 -1.73 18.81
CA LEU A 18 -3.29 -3.20 19.02
C LEU A 18 -4.38 -3.63 20.01
N LEU A 19 -4.55 -2.89 21.11
CA LEU A 19 -5.61 -3.13 22.09
C LEU A 19 -7.00 -2.93 21.47
N CYS A 20 -7.18 -1.89 20.66
CA CYS A 20 -8.44 -1.62 20.00
C CYS A 20 -8.80 -2.72 18.97
N THR A 21 -7.82 -3.21 18.20
CA THR A 21 -8.04 -4.35 17.29
C THR A 21 -8.33 -5.66 18.02
N ALA A 22 -7.72 -5.89 19.19
CA ALA A 22 -7.99 -7.08 20.00
C ALA A 22 -9.40 -7.07 20.58
N ALA A 23 -9.93 -5.90 20.95
CA ALA A 23 -11.30 -5.76 21.45
C ALA A 23 -12.37 -6.08 20.39
N VAL A 24 -12.10 -5.80 19.10
CA VAL A 24 -13.06 -6.03 18.01
C VAL A 24 -13.16 -7.50 17.61
N LEU A 25 -12.14 -8.32 17.88
CA LEU A 25 -12.15 -9.76 17.61
C LEU A 25 -12.81 -10.60 18.74
N GLY A 26 -13.27 -9.96 19.82
CA GLY A 26 -13.92 -10.61 20.96
C GLY A 26 -15.45 -10.73 20.89
N ALA A 27 -16.09 -10.32 19.79
CA ALA A 27 -17.55 -10.36 19.63
C ALA A 27 -17.97 -11.03 18.31
N SER A 28 -17.73 -12.34 18.20
CA SER A 28 -18.40 -13.19 17.21
C SER A 28 -19.17 -14.29 17.94
N SER A 29 -20.39 -13.94 18.36
CA SER A 29 -21.40 -14.93 18.72
C SER A 29 -22.76 -14.49 18.21
N ALA A 30 -23.41 -15.39 17.50
CA ALA A 30 -24.80 -15.34 17.06
C ALA A 30 -25.13 -14.39 15.89
N PHE A 31 -24.99 -14.91 14.67
CA PHE A 31 -26.11 -14.96 13.72
C PHE A 31 -25.93 -16.24 12.88
N GLY A 32 -26.62 -17.30 13.29
CA GLY A 32 -26.80 -18.52 12.52
C GLY A 32 -28.28 -18.73 12.22
N VAL A 33 -28.54 -19.52 11.14
CA VAL A 33 -29.77 -20.30 10.83
C VAL A 33 -30.87 -19.50 10.10
N LEU A 34 -31.46 -19.86 8.94
CA LEU A 34 -31.51 -21.06 8.05
C LEU A 34 -32.08 -20.64 6.64
N PRO A 35 -32.44 -21.53 5.68
CA PRO A 35 -32.26 -21.31 4.25
C PRO A 35 -33.63 -21.09 3.57
N SER A 36 -33.65 -20.71 2.30
CA SER A 36 -34.81 -21.01 1.46
C SER A 36 -34.36 -21.22 0.03
N SER A 37 -34.79 -22.34 -0.50
CA SER A 37 -34.51 -22.93 -1.80
C SER A 37 -34.72 -21.98 -2.97
N ALA A 38 -33.72 -21.82 -3.84
CA ALA A 38 -33.94 -21.76 -5.28
C ALA A 38 -32.65 -21.91 -6.09
N SER A 39 -32.62 -23.00 -6.86
CA SER A 39 -31.98 -23.12 -8.18
C SER A 39 -30.44 -23.18 -8.28
N VAL A 40 -30.00 -24.43 -8.47
CA VAL A 40 -28.74 -24.84 -9.08
C VAL A 40 -28.45 -24.03 -10.34
N ASN A 41 -27.31 -23.34 -10.37
CA ASN A 41 -26.51 -23.19 -11.58
C ASN A 41 -25.04 -23.15 -11.18
N GLY A 42 -24.30 -24.16 -11.67
CA GLY A 42 -22.96 -24.50 -11.23
C GLY A 42 -21.96 -23.35 -11.32
N ARG A 43 -21.17 -23.22 -10.25
CA ARG A 43 -19.83 -22.64 -10.20
C ARG A 43 -19.22 -23.11 -8.88
N THR A 44 -18.63 -24.30 -8.89
CA THR A 44 -17.67 -24.68 -7.85
C THR A 44 -16.50 -23.72 -7.98
N ALA A 45 -16.50 -22.66 -7.18
CA ALA A 45 -15.32 -21.83 -7.02
C ALA A 45 -14.22 -22.72 -6.43
N PRO A 46 -13.00 -22.74 -7.01
CA PRO A 46 -11.91 -23.49 -6.40
C PRO A 46 -11.66 -22.91 -5.02
N PHE A 47 -11.72 -23.78 -4.01
CA PHE A 47 -11.19 -23.55 -2.69
C PHE A 47 -9.70 -23.25 -2.82
N VAL A 48 -9.33 -21.97 -2.91
CA VAL A 48 -7.94 -21.54 -2.82
C VAL A 48 -7.58 -21.58 -1.35
N SER A 49 -6.85 -22.63 -0.98
CA SER A 49 -6.08 -22.69 0.25
C SER A 49 -5.27 -21.40 0.37
N THR A 50 -5.74 -20.47 1.19
CA THR A 50 -5.04 -19.25 1.55
C THR A 50 -3.91 -19.64 2.48
N THR A 51 -2.84 -20.20 1.90
CA THR A 51 -1.56 -20.33 2.58
C THR A 51 -1.02 -18.91 2.80
N SER A 52 -1.25 -18.42 4.01
CA SER A 52 -0.23 -17.86 4.90
C SER A 52 0.70 -16.77 4.33
N LEU A 53 0.55 -15.56 4.89
CA LEU A 53 1.53 -14.47 4.92
C LEU A 53 1.88 -13.83 3.57
N GLU A 54 0.94 -13.10 2.98
CA GLU A 54 1.32 -11.91 2.20
C GLU A 54 1.83 -10.84 3.18
N MET A 55 3.10 -10.98 3.56
CA MET A 55 3.87 -9.87 4.14
C MET A 55 3.90 -8.78 3.07
N ALA A 56 3.16 -7.70 3.29
CA ALA A 56 2.98 -6.55 2.40
C ALA A 56 4.20 -6.34 1.48
N ALA A 57 4.13 -6.89 0.27
CA ALA A 57 5.17 -6.72 -0.72
C ALA A 57 5.27 -5.21 -0.97
N GLY A 58 6.41 -4.60 -0.62
CA GLY A 58 6.69 -3.22 -0.97
C GLY A 58 6.52 -3.00 -2.48
N PRO A 59 6.48 -1.75 -2.97
CA PRO A 59 6.17 -1.47 -4.36
C PRO A 59 7.15 -2.20 -5.29
N LEU A 60 6.69 -3.32 -5.85
CA LEU A 60 7.46 -4.17 -6.74
C LEU A 60 7.32 -3.61 -8.15
N VAL A 61 8.39 -3.03 -8.65
CA VAL A 61 8.45 -2.57 -10.04
C VAL A 61 8.81 -3.75 -10.93
N LYS A 62 7.85 -4.19 -11.75
CA LYS A 62 8.05 -5.27 -12.72
C LYS A 62 8.06 -4.71 -14.14
N CYS A 63 9.05 -5.08 -14.94
CA CYS A 63 9.06 -4.82 -16.38
C CYS A 63 9.20 -6.14 -17.15
N ASN A 64 8.34 -6.35 -18.15
CA ASN A 64 8.47 -7.49 -19.06
C ASN A 64 9.47 -7.13 -20.17
N VAL A 65 10.33 -8.07 -20.53
CA VAL A 65 11.35 -7.92 -21.57
C VAL A 65 11.02 -8.88 -22.71
N ASN A 66 11.17 -8.44 -23.95
CA ASN A 66 10.95 -9.28 -25.13
C ASN A 66 12.24 -10.02 -25.50
N GLU A 67 12.12 -11.23 -26.04
CA GLU A 67 13.27 -12.00 -26.53
C GLU A 67 13.86 -11.33 -27.77
N GLY A 68 15.16 -10.99 -27.73
CA GLY A 68 15.87 -10.27 -28.80
C GLY A 68 15.92 -8.74 -28.66
N GLU A 69 15.39 -8.16 -27.57
CA GLU A 69 15.54 -6.73 -27.29
C GLU A 69 16.96 -6.38 -26.80
N PRO A 70 17.60 -5.30 -27.29
CA PRO A 70 18.85 -4.82 -26.71
C PRO A 70 18.65 -4.39 -25.25
N ILE A 71 19.55 -4.83 -24.37
CA ILE A 71 19.53 -4.58 -22.91
C ILE A 71 19.23 -3.12 -22.54
N GLU A 72 19.76 -2.17 -23.32
CA GLU A 72 19.58 -0.73 -23.09
C GLU A 72 18.12 -0.29 -23.17
N MET A 73 17.33 -0.90 -24.07
CA MET A 73 15.91 -0.58 -24.21
C MET A 73 15.10 -1.12 -23.02
N ALA A 74 15.45 -2.33 -22.54
CA ALA A 74 14.84 -2.92 -21.35
C ALA A 74 15.13 -2.07 -20.11
N LEU A 75 16.37 -1.63 -19.94
CA LEU A 75 16.78 -0.70 -18.86
C LEU A 75 16.05 0.64 -18.95
N ARG A 76 15.85 1.16 -20.16
CA ARG A 76 15.09 2.41 -20.37
C ARG A 76 13.64 2.27 -19.91
N ARG A 77 12.99 1.14 -20.20
CA ARG A 77 11.61 0.87 -19.73
C ARG A 77 11.58 0.68 -18.22
N PHE A 78 12.50 -0.11 -17.67
CA PHE A 78 12.61 -0.31 -16.23
C PHE A 78 12.76 1.02 -15.48
N LYS A 79 13.66 1.90 -15.93
CA LYS A 79 13.86 3.23 -15.33
C LYS A 79 12.59 4.07 -15.35
N ARG A 80 11.77 3.99 -16.41
CA ARG A 80 10.48 4.67 -16.47
C ARG A 80 9.50 4.09 -15.45
N GLU A 81 9.38 2.76 -15.37
CA GLU A 81 8.48 2.11 -14.41
C GLU A 81 8.90 2.41 -12.95
N VAL A 82 10.19 2.43 -12.66
CA VAL A 82 10.72 2.84 -11.34
C VAL A 82 10.34 4.29 -11.03
N ASN A 83 10.55 5.21 -11.97
CA ASN A 83 10.19 6.61 -11.76
C ASN A 83 8.67 6.81 -11.65
N LYS A 84 7.88 6.04 -12.40
CA LYS A 84 6.41 6.08 -12.40
C LYS A 84 5.83 5.57 -11.08
N SER A 85 6.45 4.56 -10.47
CA SER A 85 6.00 4.01 -9.18
C SER A 85 6.00 5.05 -8.04
N GLY A 86 6.83 6.09 -8.14
CA GLY A 86 6.91 7.17 -7.15
C GLY A 86 7.52 6.78 -5.81
N HIS A 87 7.90 5.51 -5.58
CA HIS A 87 8.38 5.05 -4.27
C HIS A 87 9.68 5.76 -3.84
N LEU A 88 10.56 6.11 -4.78
CA LEU A 88 11.79 6.86 -4.49
C LEU A 88 11.50 8.27 -3.97
N MET A 89 10.42 8.88 -4.48
CA MET A 89 9.97 10.18 -3.99
C MET A 89 9.37 10.03 -2.59
N GLU A 90 8.57 9.01 -2.35
CA GLU A 90 8.02 8.74 -1.01
C GLU A 90 9.16 8.56 0.02
N LEU A 91 10.14 7.71 -0.27
CA LEU A 91 11.29 7.47 0.60
C LEU A 91 12.08 8.75 0.91
N ARG A 92 12.25 9.63 -0.10
CA ARG A 92 12.92 10.93 0.11
C ARG A 92 12.17 11.81 1.10
N HIS A 93 10.85 11.88 0.99
CA HIS A 93 10.03 12.69 1.91
C HIS A 93 9.90 12.05 3.29
N ARG A 94 10.00 10.73 3.39
CA ARG A 94 9.94 10.00 4.67
C ARG A 94 11.26 10.02 5.45
N ARG A 95 12.37 10.42 4.83
CA ARG A 95 13.68 10.53 5.50
C ARG A 95 13.67 11.49 6.69
N HIS A 96 12.87 12.55 6.61
CA HIS A 96 12.75 13.56 7.65
C HIS A 96 11.30 13.74 8.05
N PHE A 97 11.08 14.08 9.33
CA PHE A 97 9.74 14.44 9.79
C PHE A 97 9.32 15.76 9.14
N GLU A 98 8.09 15.78 8.64
CA GLU A 98 7.49 16.94 7.99
C GLU A 98 6.23 17.35 8.75
N ASN A 99 6.13 18.64 9.05
CA ASN A 99 4.99 19.22 9.76
C ASN A 99 3.71 19.17 8.91
N SER A 100 2.54 19.29 9.56
CA SER A 100 1.24 19.27 8.85
C SER A 100 1.11 20.38 7.80
N VAL A 101 1.71 21.55 8.04
CA VAL A 101 1.73 22.68 7.11
C VAL A 101 2.64 22.40 5.91
N GLU A 102 3.83 21.86 6.15
CA GLU A 102 4.78 21.47 5.10
C GLU A 102 4.16 20.37 4.21
N LYS A 103 3.49 19.38 4.83
CA LYS A 103 2.73 18.33 4.13
C LYS A 103 1.72 18.92 3.14
N LYS A 104 0.97 19.95 3.56
CA LYS A 104 0.00 20.65 2.71
C LYS A 104 0.70 21.40 1.58
N LYS A 105 1.75 22.17 1.88
CA LYS A 105 2.56 22.90 0.88
C LYS A 105 3.11 21.96 -0.20
N ARG A 106 3.70 20.83 0.19
CA ARG A 106 4.20 19.83 -0.74
C ARG A 106 3.10 19.28 -1.65
N LYS A 107 1.95 18.88 -1.10
CA LYS A 107 0.83 18.33 -1.88
C LYS A 107 0.34 19.33 -2.94
N ILE A 108 0.25 20.62 -2.59
CA ILE A 108 -0.15 21.69 -3.52
C ILE A 108 0.88 21.82 -4.65
N VAL A 109 2.18 21.86 -4.32
CA VAL A 109 3.25 21.96 -5.33
C VAL A 109 3.26 20.74 -6.25
N GLN A 110 3.12 19.53 -5.71
CA GLN A 110 3.05 18.30 -6.49
C GLN A 110 1.84 18.30 -7.43
N ALA A 111 0.67 18.70 -6.96
CA ALA A 111 -0.53 18.82 -7.78
C ALA A 111 -0.36 19.87 -8.90
N ARG A 112 0.23 21.02 -8.59
CA ARG A 112 0.53 22.07 -9.58
C ARG A 112 1.50 21.57 -10.65
N ASN A 113 2.55 20.86 -10.25
CA ASN A 113 3.55 20.32 -11.17
C ASN A 113 2.94 19.25 -12.08
N ARG A 114 2.09 18.37 -11.54
CA ARG A 114 1.34 17.38 -12.33
C ARG A 114 0.46 18.06 -13.38
N LYS A 115 -0.35 19.04 -12.99
CA LYS A 115 -1.19 19.83 -13.92
C LYS A 115 -0.40 20.63 -14.96
N ARG A 116 0.85 21.00 -14.65
CA ARG A 116 1.73 21.68 -15.59
C ARG A 116 2.26 20.70 -16.64
N PHE A 117 2.64 19.49 -16.22
CA PHE A 117 3.10 18.44 -17.12
C PHE A 117 1.98 17.91 -18.02
N GLU A 118 0.75 17.82 -17.53
CA GLU A 118 -0.42 17.41 -18.34
C GLU A 118 -0.80 18.42 -19.44
N ARG A 119 -0.31 19.67 -19.36
CA ARG A 119 -0.57 20.75 -20.34
C ARG A 119 0.54 20.97 -21.35
N MET A 120 1.69 20.31 -21.17
CA MET A 120 2.81 20.33 -22.12
C MET A 120 2.73 19.10 -23.01
#